data_AF-A0AAE1KZL2-F1
#
_entry.id   AF-A0AAE1KZL2-F1
#
_cell.length_a   1.000
_cell.length_b   1.000
_cell.length_c   1.000
_cell.angle_alpha   90.00
_cell.angle_beta   90.00
_cell.angle_gamma   90.00
#
_symmetry.space_group_name_H-M   'P 1'
#
loop_
_entity.id
_entity.type
_entity.pdbx_description
1 polymer ?
#
loop_
_entity_poly.entity_id
_entity_poly.type
_entity_poly.pdbx_seq_one_letter_code
_entity_poly.pdbx_strand_id
1 'polypeptide(L)'
;MPISTPKHLPPPSSLPLSKTYPVRLPNINVNKLERILHGTIHQNLENGKLPLERSNKMWAIWEKDDHGSPCRKYLVRFSKDLPQVQLMSFPCSGNSWTRYLLEASTGIFTGSIFNKKHIYKTGMLGELAKPDDGRTLVQKTHGRFFKSTTLATVPAVLLIRNPAKAFISLFKLSTTSSQVTQISYQLFNTSKFHQLVPEYLKKWEMVAMDSLLEKNAPVHLVYYERLNEDPISTLRGILAFLGVPEDERRLNCTRTHLKGPYKREGNREFNPFTTEEQLLMTQAVKRVNQTVQLLGYQPLPHYSIIT
;
A
#
# COMPACT_ATOMS: atom_id res chain seq x y z
N MET A 1 -10.98 29.04 -53.59
CA MET A 1 -11.44 28.72 -52.22
C MET A 1 -10.21 28.41 -51.37
N PRO A 2 -10.03 29.06 -50.20
CA PRO A 2 -8.75 29.06 -49.50
C PRO A 2 -8.58 27.84 -48.59
N ILE A 3 -7.34 27.37 -48.52
CA ILE A 3 -6.83 26.30 -47.65
C ILE A 3 -6.76 26.86 -46.22
N SER A 4 -7.48 26.24 -45.28
CA SER A 4 -7.44 26.62 -43.87
C SER A 4 -6.12 26.18 -43.23
N THR A 5 -5.37 27.14 -42.69
CA THR A 5 -4.19 26.91 -41.87
C THR A 5 -4.56 26.23 -40.53
N PRO A 6 -3.70 25.35 -39.97
CA PRO A 6 -3.91 24.80 -38.64
C PRO A 6 -3.68 25.90 -37.59
N LYS A 7 -4.63 26.07 -36.68
CA LYS A 7 -4.50 26.97 -35.52
C LYS A 7 -3.29 26.56 -34.68
N HIS A 8 -2.36 27.50 -34.48
CA HIS A 8 -1.26 27.39 -33.54
C HIS A 8 -1.79 27.02 -32.14
N LEU A 9 -1.36 25.86 -31.64
CA LEU A 9 -1.43 25.55 -30.21
C LEU A 9 -0.53 26.56 -29.47
N PRO A 10 -0.97 27.12 -28.33
CA PRO A 10 -0.12 27.98 -27.53
C PRO A 10 1.09 27.17 -27.03
N PRO A 11 2.27 27.80 -26.90
CA PRO A 11 3.45 27.12 -26.39
C PRO A 11 3.17 26.57 -24.98
N PRO A 12 3.75 25.41 -24.62
CA PRO A 12 3.61 24.87 -23.28
C PRO A 12 4.12 25.92 -22.28
N SER A 13 3.22 26.37 -21.41
CA SER A 13 3.55 27.22 -20.27
C SER A 13 4.69 26.55 -19.51
N SER A 14 5.83 27.24 -19.41
CA SER A 14 6.96 26.83 -18.61
C SER A 14 6.49 26.53 -17.19
N LEU A 15 6.53 25.25 -16.81
CA LEU A 15 6.43 24.85 -15.42
C LEU A 15 7.56 25.59 -14.69
N PRO A 16 7.27 26.35 -13.62
CA PRO A 16 8.31 27.05 -12.90
C PRO A 16 9.28 26.03 -12.32
N LEU A 17 10.54 26.15 -12.75
CA LEU A 17 11.71 25.51 -12.15
C LEU A 17 11.65 25.65 -10.63
N SER A 18 11.73 24.49 -9.97
CA SER A 18 12.02 24.27 -8.54
C SER A 18 11.74 25.44 -7.59
N LYS A 19 10.54 25.48 -7.02
CA LYS A 19 10.47 25.82 -5.60
C LYS A 19 10.98 24.59 -4.85
N THR A 20 12.27 24.55 -4.55
CA THR A 20 12.77 23.74 -3.45
C THR A 20 12.04 24.23 -2.21
N TYR A 21 11.00 23.52 -1.80
CA TYR A 21 10.40 23.76 -0.50
C TYR A 21 11.47 23.39 0.51
N PRO A 22 12.03 24.35 1.29
CA PRO A 22 12.88 23.97 2.40
C PRO A 22 12.04 23.07 3.29
N VAL A 23 12.52 21.86 3.55
CA VAL A 23 11.95 21.00 4.58
C VAL A 23 12.24 21.71 5.89
N ARG A 24 11.35 22.64 6.30
CA ARG A 24 11.24 23.01 7.70
C ARG A 24 10.82 21.72 8.38
N LEU A 25 11.76 21.11 9.09
CA LEU A 25 11.45 20.01 9.98
C LEU A 25 10.32 20.52 10.88
N PRO A 26 9.13 19.91 10.84
CA PRO A 26 8.08 20.31 11.74
C PRO A 26 8.60 20.16 13.17
N ASN A 27 8.17 21.06 14.05
CA ASN A 27 8.54 21.00 15.46
C ASN A 27 7.79 19.80 16.09
N ILE A 28 8.32 18.59 15.88
CA ILE A 28 7.67 17.35 16.31
C ILE A 28 8.04 17.14 17.78
N ASN A 29 7.06 17.25 18.67
CA ASN A 29 7.23 16.95 20.08
C ASN A 29 7.61 15.47 20.29
N VAL A 30 8.52 15.18 21.21
CA VAL A 30 8.98 13.83 21.59
C VAL A 30 7.81 12.87 21.90
N ASN A 31 6.76 13.34 22.58
CA ASN A 31 5.57 12.52 22.87
C ASN A 31 4.75 12.14 21.62
N LYS A 32 4.89 12.91 20.53
CA LYS A 32 4.32 12.58 19.22
C LYS A 32 5.20 11.56 18.50
N LEU A 33 6.53 11.70 18.59
CA LEU A 33 7.51 10.73 18.07
C LEU A 33 7.32 9.35 18.70
N GLU A 34 7.27 9.27 20.03
CA GLU A 34 7.05 8.02 20.77
C GLU A 34 5.79 7.28 20.32
N ARG A 35 4.68 8.02 20.19
CA ARG A 35 3.42 7.43 19.69
C ARG A 35 3.53 6.94 18.27
N ILE A 36 4.17 7.70 17.40
CA ILE A 36 4.37 7.35 15.99
C ILE A 36 5.22 6.08 15.88
N LEU A 37 6.28 5.94 16.68
CA LEU A 37 7.28 4.87 16.57
C LEU A 37 6.95 3.58 17.33
N HIS A 38 6.50 3.73 18.56
CA HIS A 38 6.42 2.63 19.54
C HIS A 38 4.99 2.31 19.94
N GLY A 39 4.01 3.02 19.38
CA GLY A 39 2.61 2.75 19.65
C GLY A 39 2.16 1.41 19.07
N THR A 40 1.81 0.48 19.94
CA THR A 40 1.06 -0.73 19.58
C THR A 40 -0.43 -0.50 19.79
N ILE A 41 -1.25 -1.11 18.94
CA ILE A 41 -2.69 -1.11 19.07
C ILE A 41 -3.10 -2.16 20.09
N HIS A 42 -3.90 -1.77 21.07
CA HIS A 42 -4.48 -2.71 22.03
C HIS A 42 -5.77 -3.30 21.45
N GLN A 43 -5.83 -4.63 21.39
CA GLN A 43 -7.01 -5.37 20.95
C GLN A 43 -7.83 -5.85 22.16
N ASN A 44 -9.15 -5.82 22.04
CA ASN A 44 -10.06 -6.42 23.01
C ASN A 44 -10.18 -7.92 22.74
N LEU A 45 -9.19 -8.70 23.20
CA LEU A 45 -9.14 -10.14 22.96
C LEU A 45 -10.15 -10.91 23.82
N GLU A 46 -10.88 -11.85 23.21
CA GLU A 46 -11.73 -12.82 23.90
C GLU A 46 -10.94 -14.14 24.03
N ASN A 47 -10.58 -14.54 25.26
CA ASN A 47 -9.78 -15.75 25.53
C ASN A 47 -8.46 -15.80 24.71
N GLY A 48 -7.78 -14.65 24.61
CA GLY A 48 -6.51 -14.53 23.88
C GLY A 48 -6.64 -14.58 22.36
N LYS A 49 -7.85 -14.42 21.80
CA LYS A 49 -8.11 -14.38 20.36
C LYS A 49 -8.91 -13.15 19.97
N LEU A 50 -8.80 -12.75 18.70
CA LEU A 50 -9.66 -11.69 18.17
C LEU A 50 -11.13 -12.12 18.25
N PRO A 51 -12.02 -11.23 18.69
CA PRO A 51 -13.45 -11.51 18.74
C PRO A 51 -14.01 -11.75 17.33
N LEU A 52 -14.94 -12.67 17.17
CA LEU A 52 -15.49 -13.04 15.85
C LEU A 52 -16.98 -12.68 15.76
N GLU A 53 -17.41 -12.18 14.60
CA GLU A 53 -18.83 -11.99 14.32
C GLU A 53 -19.52 -13.37 14.23
N ARG A 54 -20.75 -13.50 14.76
CA ARG A 54 -21.59 -14.71 14.62
C ARG A 54 -22.20 -14.83 13.22
N SER A 55 -21.39 -14.61 12.18
CA SER A 55 -21.82 -14.60 10.78
C SER A 55 -21.49 -15.91 10.09
N ASN A 56 -22.39 -16.35 9.20
CA ASN A 56 -22.15 -17.49 8.31
C ASN A 56 -21.23 -17.13 7.13
N LYS A 57 -20.87 -15.85 6.93
CA LYS A 57 -19.98 -15.42 5.84
C LYS A 57 -18.53 -15.73 6.20
N MET A 58 -18.09 -16.92 5.79
CA MET A 58 -16.72 -17.40 5.91
C MET A 58 -16.15 -17.68 4.52
N TRP A 59 -14.83 -17.53 4.38
CA TRP A 59 -14.11 -17.82 3.14
C TRP A 59 -12.98 -18.81 3.40
N ALA A 60 -12.95 -19.92 2.66
CA ALA A 60 -11.84 -20.86 2.69
C ALA A 60 -10.68 -20.31 1.85
N ILE A 61 -9.69 -19.71 2.51
CA ILE A 61 -8.62 -18.96 1.83
C ILE A 61 -7.71 -19.85 0.97
N TRP A 62 -7.59 -21.13 1.35
CA TRP A 62 -6.83 -22.16 0.67
C TRP A 62 -7.73 -23.35 0.27
N GLU A 63 -8.95 -23.05 -0.18
CA GLU A 63 -9.94 -24.06 -0.58
C GLU A 63 -9.42 -25.04 -1.65
N LYS A 64 -8.56 -24.53 -2.55
CA LYS A 64 -8.00 -25.24 -3.69
C LYS A 64 -6.82 -26.15 -3.35
N ASP A 65 -6.37 -26.16 -2.10
CA ASP A 65 -5.35 -27.10 -1.66
C ASP A 65 -5.86 -28.54 -1.75
N ASP A 66 -4.93 -29.48 -1.89
CA ASP A 66 -5.23 -30.92 -1.87
C ASP A 66 -6.04 -31.31 -0.63
N HIS A 67 -6.88 -32.34 -0.76
CA HIS A 67 -7.78 -32.77 0.32
C HIS A 67 -7.05 -33.14 1.63
N GLY A 68 -5.79 -33.58 1.54
CA GLY A 68 -4.94 -33.88 2.69
C GLY A 68 -4.17 -32.70 3.28
N SER A 69 -4.24 -31.51 2.66
CA SER A 69 -3.52 -30.33 3.14
C SER A 69 -4.08 -29.87 4.50
N PRO A 70 -3.25 -29.71 5.54
CA PRO A 70 -3.69 -29.17 6.83
C PRO A 70 -4.09 -27.69 6.74
N CYS A 71 -3.78 -27.01 5.63
CA CYS A 71 -4.07 -25.59 5.43
C CYS A 71 -5.50 -25.35 4.96
N ARG A 72 -6.12 -26.30 4.26
CA ARG A 72 -7.46 -26.17 3.69
C ARG A 72 -8.55 -25.83 4.71
N LYS A 73 -8.36 -26.20 5.98
CA LYS A 73 -9.29 -25.93 7.09
C LYS A 73 -9.38 -24.45 7.50
N TYR A 74 -8.44 -23.61 7.08
CA TYR A 74 -8.39 -22.22 7.54
C TYR A 74 -9.39 -21.34 6.82
N LEU A 75 -10.21 -20.67 7.63
CA LEU A 75 -11.28 -19.78 7.18
C LEU A 75 -10.96 -18.34 7.54
N VAL A 76 -11.36 -17.41 6.68
CA VAL A 76 -11.36 -15.96 6.92
C VAL A 76 -12.80 -15.51 7.15
N ARG A 77 -13.02 -14.65 8.14
CA ARG A 77 -14.37 -14.13 8.48
C ARG A 77 -14.29 -12.71 9.04
N PHE A 78 -15.45 -12.12 9.30
CA PHE A 78 -15.53 -10.83 9.99
C PHE A 78 -15.24 -10.99 11.49
N SER A 79 -14.57 -9.99 12.03
CA SER A 79 -14.43 -9.76 13.46
C SER A 79 -15.57 -8.88 13.97
N LYS A 80 -15.51 -8.46 15.23
CA LYS A 80 -16.36 -7.43 15.82
C LYS A 80 -15.49 -6.55 16.73
N ASP A 81 -15.90 -5.32 16.96
CA ASP A 81 -15.29 -4.44 17.98
C ASP A 81 -13.77 -4.21 17.81
N LEU A 82 -13.24 -4.33 16.59
CA LEU A 82 -11.84 -4.00 16.30
C LEU A 82 -11.64 -2.48 16.22
N PRO A 83 -10.50 -1.96 16.71
CA PRO A 83 -10.11 -0.59 16.48
C PRO A 83 -9.90 -0.35 14.98
N GLN A 84 -10.26 0.86 14.53
CA GLN A 84 -10.03 1.24 13.14
C GLN A 84 -8.53 1.40 12.88
N VAL A 85 -8.04 0.79 11.80
CA VAL A 85 -6.64 0.92 11.35
C VAL A 85 -6.60 1.12 9.85
N GLN A 86 -5.75 2.01 9.36
CA GLN A 86 -5.58 2.25 7.92
C GLN A 86 -4.42 1.43 7.35
N LEU A 87 -4.62 0.81 6.18
CA LEU A 87 -3.53 0.37 5.32
C LEU A 87 -3.29 1.45 4.27
N MET A 88 -2.31 2.31 4.53
CA MET A 88 -1.97 3.48 3.71
C MET A 88 -0.88 3.14 2.70
N SER A 89 -1.10 3.49 1.44
CA SER A 89 -0.04 3.44 0.43
C SER A 89 -0.37 4.27 -0.79
N PHE A 90 0.64 4.61 -1.60
CA PHE A 90 0.41 4.99 -2.99
C PHE A 90 -0.18 3.80 -3.78
N PRO A 91 -1.07 3.99 -4.79
CA PRO A 91 -1.57 2.90 -5.63
C PRO A 91 -0.49 1.97 -6.16
N CYS A 92 -0.83 0.70 -6.39
CA CYS A 92 0.12 -0.30 -6.90
C CYS A 92 1.39 -0.56 -6.04
N SER A 93 1.38 -0.18 -4.75
CA SER A 93 2.48 -0.46 -3.82
C SER A 93 2.42 -1.85 -3.13
N GLY A 94 1.51 -2.73 -3.53
CA GLY A 94 1.38 -4.09 -2.96
C GLY A 94 0.14 -4.33 -2.09
N ASN A 95 -0.77 -3.36 -1.98
CA ASN A 95 -1.97 -3.40 -1.14
C ASN A 95 -2.72 -4.75 -1.11
N SER A 96 -3.14 -5.25 -2.27
CA SER A 96 -3.94 -6.48 -2.33
C SER A 96 -3.14 -7.70 -1.84
N TRP A 97 -1.83 -7.71 -2.05
CA TRP A 97 -0.99 -8.78 -1.56
C TRP A 97 -0.80 -8.70 -0.04
N THR A 98 -0.54 -7.51 0.51
CA THR A 98 -0.47 -7.30 1.96
C THR A 98 -1.78 -7.67 2.65
N ARG A 99 -2.92 -7.28 2.08
CA ARG A 99 -4.26 -7.66 2.58
C ARG A 99 -4.43 -9.17 2.61
N TYR A 100 -4.07 -9.86 1.54
CA TYR A 100 -4.09 -11.32 1.50
C TYR A 100 -3.24 -11.96 2.59
N LEU A 101 -1.99 -11.49 2.78
CA LEU A 101 -1.11 -12.02 3.83
C LEU A 101 -1.69 -11.80 5.24
N LEU A 102 -2.35 -10.66 5.48
CA LEU A 102 -3.05 -10.40 6.73
C LEU A 102 -4.26 -11.32 6.93
N GLU A 103 -5.09 -11.53 5.91
CA GLU A 103 -6.21 -12.47 5.97
C GLU A 103 -5.72 -13.93 6.17
N ALA A 104 -4.61 -14.29 5.52
CA ALA A 104 -3.96 -15.60 5.60
C ALA A 104 -3.30 -15.88 6.95
N SER A 105 -2.81 -14.87 7.65
CA SER A 105 -2.19 -15.03 8.98
C SER A 105 -3.19 -14.92 10.12
N THR A 106 -4.26 -14.14 9.97
CA THR A 106 -5.18 -13.82 11.08
C THR A 106 -6.54 -14.51 10.98
N GLY A 107 -7.00 -14.83 9.76
CA GLY A 107 -8.37 -15.27 9.53
C GLY A 107 -9.42 -14.17 9.65
N ILE A 108 -9.01 -12.90 9.67
CA ILE A 108 -9.91 -11.74 9.70
C ILE A 108 -9.87 -11.03 8.36
N PHE A 109 -11.05 -10.70 7.82
CA PHE A 109 -11.15 -9.93 6.58
C PHE A 109 -10.50 -8.55 6.69
N THR A 110 -9.96 -8.08 5.56
CA THR A 110 -9.48 -6.71 5.41
C THR A 110 -10.44 -5.89 4.56
N GLY A 111 -10.59 -4.62 4.91
CA GLY A 111 -11.49 -3.68 4.23
C GLY A 111 -10.78 -2.73 3.27
N SER A 112 -11.59 -1.92 2.59
CA SER A 112 -11.15 -0.92 1.63
C SER A 112 -12.18 0.17 1.53
N ILE A 113 -11.75 1.43 1.63
CA ILE A 113 -12.66 2.57 1.52
C ILE A 113 -13.26 2.74 0.10
N PHE A 114 -12.77 1.97 -0.87
CA PHE A 114 -13.12 2.12 -2.28
C PHE A 114 -14.30 1.26 -2.72
N ASN A 115 -14.72 0.29 -1.89
CA ASN A 115 -15.92 -0.54 -2.11
C ASN A 115 -15.99 -1.16 -3.52
N LYS A 116 -14.88 -1.74 -4.01
CA LYS A 116 -14.79 -2.25 -5.38
C LYS A 116 -15.39 -3.65 -5.52
N LYS A 117 -16.60 -3.74 -6.09
CA LYS A 117 -17.32 -5.02 -6.33
C LYS A 117 -16.50 -6.10 -7.03
N HIS A 118 -15.61 -5.74 -7.96
CA HIS A 118 -14.78 -6.73 -8.65
C HIS A 118 -13.70 -7.35 -7.75
N ILE A 119 -13.16 -6.60 -6.78
CA ILE A 119 -12.22 -7.12 -5.77
C ILE A 119 -12.96 -8.00 -4.74
N TYR A 120 -14.18 -7.62 -4.37
CA TYR A 120 -15.03 -8.48 -3.54
C TYR A 120 -15.20 -9.88 -4.18
N LYS A 121 -15.46 -9.93 -5.49
CA LYS A 121 -15.64 -11.19 -6.24
C LYS A 121 -14.40 -12.07 -6.31
N THR A 122 -13.20 -11.57 -5.98
CA THR A 122 -11.97 -12.40 -5.96
C THR A 122 -11.69 -13.05 -4.61
N GLY A 123 -12.61 -12.92 -3.64
CA GLY A 123 -12.50 -13.52 -2.30
C GLY A 123 -12.14 -12.54 -1.19
N MET A 124 -11.85 -11.26 -1.49
CA MET A 124 -11.68 -10.21 -0.48
C MET A 124 -13.04 -9.72 0.03
N LEU A 125 -13.74 -10.54 0.79
CA LEU A 125 -15.14 -10.28 1.16
C LEU A 125 -15.32 -9.04 2.08
N GLY A 126 -14.26 -8.62 2.78
CA GLY A 126 -14.22 -7.37 3.53
C GLY A 126 -14.23 -6.09 2.68
N GLU A 127 -14.03 -6.18 1.36
CA GLU A 127 -13.96 -5.02 0.46
C GLU A 127 -15.19 -4.10 0.51
N LEU A 128 -16.36 -4.63 0.87
CA LEU A 128 -17.62 -3.87 0.95
C LEU A 128 -18.06 -3.58 2.39
N ALA A 129 -17.24 -3.92 3.39
CA ALA A 129 -17.53 -3.59 4.79
C ALA A 129 -17.50 -2.08 5.03
N LYS A 130 -18.24 -1.60 6.03
CA LYS A 130 -18.19 -0.17 6.37
C LYS A 130 -16.84 0.12 7.03
N PRO A 131 -16.13 1.20 6.65
CA PRO A 131 -14.76 1.43 7.13
C PRO A 131 -14.58 1.57 8.65
N ASP A 132 -15.64 1.82 9.39
CA ASP A 132 -15.66 2.19 10.81
C ASP A 132 -16.54 1.27 11.66
N ASP A 133 -17.00 0.13 11.12
CA ASP A 133 -17.88 -0.80 11.85
C ASP A 133 -17.16 -1.83 12.72
N GLY A 134 -15.82 -1.76 12.80
CA GLY A 134 -15.00 -2.61 13.65
C GLY A 134 -14.92 -4.08 13.23
N ARG A 135 -15.34 -4.44 12.01
CA ARG A 135 -15.38 -5.86 11.57
C ARG A 135 -14.18 -6.34 10.76
N THR A 136 -13.34 -5.42 10.30
CA THR A 136 -12.17 -5.74 9.47
C THR A 136 -10.87 -5.32 10.14
N LEU A 137 -9.80 -6.06 9.90
CA LEU A 137 -8.51 -5.84 10.54
C LEU A 137 -7.86 -4.49 10.17
N VAL A 138 -7.91 -4.12 8.89
CA VAL A 138 -7.38 -2.86 8.36
C VAL A 138 -8.27 -2.35 7.22
N GLN A 139 -8.24 -1.04 6.98
CA GLN A 139 -8.97 -0.37 5.92
C GLN A 139 -8.00 0.24 4.91
N LYS A 140 -7.96 -0.36 3.72
CA LYS A 140 -7.09 0.11 2.65
C LYS A 140 -7.52 1.50 2.17
N THR A 141 -6.57 2.43 2.11
CA THR A 141 -6.73 3.81 1.62
C THR A 141 -5.49 4.26 0.82
N HIS A 142 -5.63 5.31 0.03
CA HIS A 142 -4.51 5.99 -0.63
C HIS A 142 -4.30 7.41 -0.09
N GLY A 143 -4.87 7.72 1.08
CA GLY A 143 -4.80 9.05 1.68
C GLY A 143 -5.74 10.06 1.02
N ARG A 144 -5.62 11.32 1.45
CA ARG A 144 -6.58 12.40 1.18
C ARG A 144 -6.79 12.73 -0.30
N PHE A 145 -5.80 12.49 -1.16
CA PHE A 145 -5.88 12.81 -2.60
C PHE A 145 -6.78 11.87 -3.40
N PHE A 146 -7.10 10.69 -2.87
CA PHE A 146 -7.86 9.69 -3.61
C PHE A 146 -9.28 9.53 -3.07
N LYS A 147 -9.46 9.74 -1.76
CA LYS A 147 -10.76 9.83 -1.09
C LYS A 147 -10.56 10.50 0.27
N SER A 148 -11.33 11.54 0.57
CA SER A 148 -11.26 12.26 1.85
C SER A 148 -11.50 11.26 2.99
N THR A 149 -10.43 11.01 3.74
CA THR A 149 -10.36 10.04 4.84
C THR A 149 -9.43 10.56 5.93
N THR A 150 -9.35 11.89 6.09
CA THR A 150 -8.50 12.54 7.09
C THR A 150 -8.89 12.09 8.49
N LEU A 151 -8.26 11.00 8.90
CA LEU A 151 -8.32 10.40 10.21
C LEU A 151 -6.89 10.47 10.76
N ALA A 152 -6.44 11.70 11.03
CA ALA A 152 -5.12 11.95 11.59
C ALA A 152 -4.92 11.15 12.89
N THR A 153 -6.00 10.89 13.62
CA THR A 153 -6.06 10.14 14.89
C THR A 153 -6.21 8.62 14.72
N VAL A 154 -6.33 8.11 13.49
CA VAL A 154 -6.43 6.66 13.25
C VAL A 154 -5.05 6.07 12.96
N PRO A 155 -4.63 5.00 13.66
CA PRO A 155 -3.37 4.32 13.42
C PRO A 155 -3.24 3.83 11.98
N ALA A 156 -2.01 3.69 11.47
CA ALA A 156 -1.77 3.19 10.12
C ALA A 156 -0.62 2.21 10.00
N VAL A 157 -0.81 1.22 9.13
CA VAL A 157 0.28 0.53 8.47
C VAL A 157 0.58 1.31 7.19
N LEU A 158 1.76 1.94 7.11
CA LEU A 158 2.23 2.68 5.95
C LEU A 158 3.08 1.78 5.06
N LEU A 159 2.60 1.45 3.87
CA LEU A 159 3.30 0.65 2.87
C LEU A 159 3.96 1.57 1.82
N ILE A 160 5.29 1.56 1.79
CA ILE A 160 6.10 2.28 0.81
C ILE A 160 6.73 1.28 -0.16
N ARG A 161 6.69 1.60 -1.46
CA ARG A 161 7.33 0.84 -2.54
C ARG A 161 8.19 1.77 -3.36
N ASN A 162 9.22 1.24 -4.01
CA ASN A 162 10.00 1.94 -5.04
C ASN A 162 9.05 2.67 -6.03
N PRO A 163 9.15 4.01 -6.15
CA PRO A 163 8.22 4.81 -6.95
C PRO A 163 8.25 4.44 -8.43
N ALA A 164 9.44 4.15 -9.01
CA ALA A 164 9.57 3.74 -10.40
C ALA A 164 8.74 2.47 -10.68
N LYS A 165 8.86 1.46 -9.81
CA LYS A 165 8.09 0.20 -9.91
C LYS A 165 6.58 0.43 -9.72
N ALA A 166 6.20 1.33 -8.81
CA ALA A 166 4.81 1.66 -8.55
C ALA A 166 4.16 2.41 -9.73
N PHE A 167 4.87 3.37 -10.34
CA PHE A 167 4.37 4.21 -11.45
C PHE A 167 4.18 3.39 -12.72
N ILE A 168 5.16 2.54 -13.06
CA ILE A 168 5.02 1.57 -14.15
C ILE A 168 3.77 0.74 -13.91
N SER A 169 3.61 0.16 -12.72
CA SER A 169 2.46 -0.68 -12.41
C SER A 169 1.12 0.08 -12.46
N LEU A 170 1.09 1.35 -12.04
CA LEU A 170 -0.13 2.15 -12.03
C LEU A 170 -0.54 2.52 -13.45
N PHE A 171 0.43 2.93 -14.27
CA PHE A 171 0.19 3.21 -15.68
C PHE A 171 -0.37 1.98 -16.40
N LYS A 172 0.26 0.80 -16.24
CA LYS A 172 -0.27 -0.47 -16.77
C LYS A 172 -1.72 -0.70 -16.38
N LEU A 173 -2.02 -0.60 -15.08
CA LEU A 173 -3.38 -0.80 -14.57
C LEU A 173 -4.40 0.17 -15.19
N SER A 174 -3.99 1.43 -15.41
CA SER A 174 -4.85 2.48 -15.97
C SER A 174 -5.10 2.34 -17.48
N THR A 175 -4.21 1.69 -18.22
CA THR A 175 -4.26 1.61 -19.68
C THR A 175 -4.85 0.32 -20.22
N THR A 176 -4.69 -0.81 -19.54
CA THR A 176 -5.09 -2.11 -20.10
C THR A 176 -6.44 -2.63 -19.65
N SER A 177 -7.17 -1.91 -18.79
CA SER A 177 -8.45 -2.32 -18.17
C SER A 177 -8.44 -3.73 -17.52
N SER A 178 -7.26 -4.36 -17.43
CA SER A 178 -7.04 -5.76 -17.05
C SER A 178 -5.59 -5.93 -16.60
N GLN A 179 -5.33 -6.98 -15.82
CA GLN A 179 -4.03 -7.34 -15.25
C GLN A 179 -3.07 -7.92 -16.32
N VAL A 180 -2.88 -7.23 -17.44
CA VAL A 180 -2.00 -7.70 -18.52
C VAL A 180 -0.56 -7.80 -18.01
N THR A 181 0.02 -9.00 -18.11
CA THR A 181 1.35 -9.35 -17.64
C THR A 181 2.46 -8.88 -18.59
N GLN A 182 2.17 -8.78 -19.89
CA GLN A 182 3.11 -8.30 -20.91
C GLN A 182 2.57 -7.07 -21.64
N ILE A 183 3.28 -5.96 -21.50
CA ILE A 183 2.97 -4.72 -22.19
C ILE A 183 4.23 -4.30 -22.93
N SER A 184 4.08 -4.00 -24.22
CA SER A 184 5.16 -3.53 -25.08
C SER A 184 5.76 -2.23 -24.55
N TYR A 185 7.07 -2.07 -24.71
CA TYR A 185 7.82 -0.82 -24.48
C TYR A 185 7.09 0.41 -25.04
N GLN A 186 6.46 0.23 -26.20
CA GLN A 186 5.74 1.27 -26.92
C GLN A 186 4.62 1.92 -26.10
N LEU A 187 4.03 1.22 -25.13
CA LEU A 187 3.01 1.80 -24.26
C LEU A 187 3.60 2.92 -23.37
N PHE A 188 4.84 2.75 -22.92
CA PHE A 188 5.51 3.68 -22.03
C PHE A 188 6.20 4.83 -22.78
N ASN A 189 6.55 4.63 -24.05
CA ASN A 189 7.13 5.68 -24.90
C ASN A 189 6.08 6.69 -25.42
N THR A 190 5.03 6.94 -24.62
CA THR A 190 3.95 7.86 -24.98
C THR A 190 4.10 9.14 -24.18
N SER A 191 3.80 10.29 -24.80
CA SER A 191 3.75 11.58 -24.09
C SER A 191 2.85 11.53 -22.85
N LYS A 192 1.78 10.72 -22.92
CA LYS A 192 0.86 10.47 -21.82
C LYS A 192 1.54 9.87 -20.58
N PHE A 193 2.46 8.92 -20.74
CA PHE A 193 3.15 8.33 -19.58
C PHE A 193 3.97 9.39 -18.85
N HIS A 194 4.84 10.09 -19.58
CA HIS A 194 5.72 11.12 -19.04
C HIS A 194 4.95 12.30 -18.43
N GLN A 195 3.82 12.70 -19.03
CA GLN A 195 2.94 13.73 -18.46
C GLN A 195 2.34 13.35 -17.09
N LEU A 196 2.21 12.05 -16.79
CA LEU A 196 1.67 11.56 -15.52
C LEU A 196 2.74 11.37 -14.44
N VAL A 197 4.01 11.23 -14.81
CA VAL A 197 5.11 10.97 -13.85
C VAL A 197 5.21 12.05 -12.76
N PRO A 198 5.17 13.37 -13.07
CA PRO A 198 5.20 14.40 -12.04
C PRO A 198 4.03 14.32 -11.05
N GLU A 199 2.82 13.99 -11.54
CA GLU A 199 1.63 13.83 -10.70
C GLU A 199 1.75 12.61 -9.78
N TYR A 200 2.24 11.48 -10.32
CA TYR A 200 2.48 10.27 -9.55
C TYR A 200 3.55 10.50 -8.48
N LEU A 201 4.64 11.18 -8.82
CA LEU A 201 5.71 11.52 -7.89
C LEU A 201 5.20 12.38 -6.73
N LYS A 202 4.48 13.45 -7.05
CA LYS A 202 3.87 14.32 -6.04
C LYS A 202 2.98 13.52 -5.10
N LYS A 203 2.08 12.68 -5.63
CA LYS A 203 1.16 11.87 -4.82
C LYS A 203 1.87 10.80 -3.98
N TRP A 204 2.90 10.14 -4.52
CA TRP A 204 3.69 9.16 -3.78
C TRP A 204 4.38 9.80 -2.59
N GLU A 205 5.04 10.93 -2.80
CA GLU A 205 5.75 11.64 -1.75
C GLU A 205 4.77 12.17 -0.69
N MET A 206 3.66 12.78 -1.10
CA MET A 206 2.64 13.29 -0.17
C MET A 206 2.03 12.17 0.66
N VAL A 207 1.70 11.00 0.09
CA VAL A 207 1.16 9.89 0.89
C VAL A 207 2.15 9.44 1.97
N ALA A 208 3.44 9.34 1.64
CA ALA A 208 4.47 9.00 2.63
C ALA A 208 4.62 10.11 3.69
N MET A 209 4.84 11.35 3.26
CA MET A 209 5.09 12.49 4.15
C MET A 209 3.89 12.81 5.04
N ASP A 210 2.67 12.84 4.49
CA ASP A 210 1.44 13.08 5.28
C ASP A 210 1.25 11.99 6.34
N SER A 211 1.54 10.73 5.99
CA SER A 211 1.42 9.62 6.93
C SER A 211 2.43 9.71 8.06
N LEU A 212 3.65 10.15 7.77
CA LEU A 212 4.76 10.24 8.72
C LEU A 212 4.68 11.49 9.61
N LEU A 213 4.23 12.63 9.05
CA LEU A 213 4.34 13.93 9.72
C LEU A 213 2.99 14.44 10.26
N GLU A 214 1.90 14.18 9.55
CA GLU A 214 0.58 14.78 9.85
C GLU A 214 -0.30 13.87 10.72
N LYS A 215 -0.03 12.56 10.76
CA LYS A 215 -0.77 11.66 11.65
C LYS A 215 -0.42 11.94 13.11
N ASN A 216 -1.45 11.88 13.94
CA ASN A 216 -1.40 11.99 15.40
C ASN A 216 -1.83 10.65 16.02
N ALA A 217 -1.31 9.56 15.47
CA ALA A 217 -1.57 8.19 15.88
C ALA A 217 -0.37 7.31 15.49
N PRO A 218 -0.24 6.11 16.07
CA PRO A 218 0.84 5.20 15.73
C PRO A 218 0.91 4.83 14.25
N VAL A 219 2.12 4.75 13.71
CA VAL A 219 2.37 4.36 12.32
C VAL A 219 3.40 3.25 12.27
N HIS A 220 3.01 2.11 11.70
CA HIS A 220 3.93 1.02 11.42
C HIS A 220 4.39 1.07 9.97
N LEU A 221 5.70 1.19 9.76
CA LEU A 221 6.30 1.36 8.44
C LEU A 221 6.66 0.01 7.82
N VAL A 222 6.15 -0.23 6.61
CA VAL A 222 6.42 -1.43 5.82
C VAL A 222 6.99 -1.04 4.47
N TYR A 223 8.14 -1.62 4.12
CA TYR A 223 8.69 -1.51 2.77
C TYR A 223 8.27 -2.72 1.95
N TYR A 224 7.67 -2.49 0.79
CA TYR A 224 7.24 -3.56 -0.11
C TYR A 224 8.40 -4.48 -0.48
N GLU A 225 9.59 -3.92 -0.67
CA GLU A 225 10.79 -4.69 -1.02
C GLU A 225 11.17 -5.68 0.09
N ARG A 226 11.11 -5.27 1.37
CA ARG A 226 11.34 -6.17 2.51
C ARG A 226 10.20 -7.16 2.71
N LEU A 227 8.96 -6.72 2.54
CA LEU A 227 7.80 -7.62 2.52
C LEU A 227 7.93 -8.68 1.42
N ASN A 228 8.57 -8.34 0.29
CA ASN A 228 8.81 -9.28 -0.79
C ASN A 228 9.96 -10.25 -0.52
N GLU A 229 10.99 -9.81 0.19
CA GLU A 229 12.17 -10.57 0.56
C GLU A 229 11.91 -11.55 1.72
N ASP A 230 11.38 -11.05 2.84
CA ASP A 230 10.96 -11.86 3.98
C ASP A 230 9.53 -11.50 4.41
N PRO A 231 8.52 -12.11 3.75
CA PRO A 231 7.14 -11.79 4.02
C PRO A 231 6.70 -12.15 5.44
N ILE A 232 7.22 -13.24 6.00
CA ILE A 232 6.76 -13.74 7.31
C ILE A 232 7.30 -12.87 8.43
N SER A 233 8.59 -12.52 8.40
CA SER A 233 9.16 -11.59 9.39
C SER A 233 8.46 -10.23 9.34
N THR A 234 8.26 -9.69 8.13
CA THR A 234 7.54 -8.42 7.95
C THR A 234 6.10 -8.51 8.47
N LEU A 235 5.41 -9.64 8.24
CA LEU A 235 4.05 -9.86 8.71
C LEU A 235 3.97 -9.91 10.23
N ARG A 236 4.92 -10.56 10.91
CA ARG A 236 4.99 -10.55 12.38
C ARG A 236 5.11 -9.14 12.94
N GLY A 237 5.92 -8.28 12.33
CA GLY A 237 6.02 -6.86 12.69
C GLY A 237 4.66 -6.14 12.60
N ILE A 238 3.89 -6.40 11.54
CA ILE A 238 2.55 -5.84 11.38
C ILE A 238 1.59 -6.39 12.45
N LEU A 239 1.61 -7.71 12.72
CA LEU A 239 0.75 -8.33 13.73
C LEU A 239 1.02 -7.79 15.13
N ALA A 240 2.31 -7.62 15.48
CA ALA A 240 2.74 -7.02 16.74
C ALA A 240 2.22 -5.58 16.88
N PHE A 241 2.35 -4.77 15.82
CA PHE A 241 1.77 -3.42 15.80
C PHE A 241 0.26 -3.42 15.97
N LEU A 242 -0.44 -4.34 15.31
CA LEU A 242 -1.90 -4.46 15.39
C LEU A 242 -2.39 -5.07 16.71
N GLY A 243 -1.48 -5.52 17.59
CA GLY A 243 -1.85 -6.23 18.83
C GLY A 243 -2.52 -7.58 18.59
N VAL A 244 -2.28 -8.20 17.43
CA VAL A 244 -2.88 -9.47 17.05
C VAL A 244 -1.95 -10.61 17.46
N PRO A 245 -2.42 -11.58 18.29
CA PRO A 245 -1.63 -12.75 18.63
C PRO A 245 -1.26 -13.56 17.39
N GLU A 246 0.00 -14.01 17.33
CA GLU A 246 0.46 -14.88 16.26
C GLU A 246 -0.16 -16.28 16.34
N ASP A 247 -0.60 -16.81 15.19
CA ASP A 247 -0.96 -18.22 15.03
C ASP A 247 0.09 -18.87 14.13
N GLU A 248 1.07 -19.54 14.74
CA GLU A 248 2.16 -20.22 14.02
C GLU A 248 1.66 -21.25 13.00
N ARG A 249 0.51 -21.87 13.26
CA ARG A 249 -0.05 -22.85 12.33
C ARG A 249 -0.58 -22.15 11.07
N ARG A 250 -1.19 -20.97 11.21
CA ARG A 250 -1.56 -20.11 10.08
C ARG A 250 -0.36 -19.48 9.39
N LEU A 251 0.65 -19.03 10.14
CA LEU A 251 1.88 -18.47 9.56
C LEU A 251 2.64 -19.51 8.74
N ASN A 252 2.69 -20.78 9.19
CA ASN A 252 3.28 -21.87 8.42
C ASN A 252 2.54 -22.13 7.10
N CYS A 253 1.21 -22.15 7.11
CA CYS A 253 0.44 -22.23 5.86
C CYS A 253 0.60 -20.98 4.98
N THR A 254 0.71 -19.79 5.59
CA THR A 254 0.96 -18.56 4.84
C THR A 254 2.31 -18.59 4.13
N ARG A 255 3.33 -19.16 4.77
CA ARG A 255 4.69 -19.34 4.21
C ARG A 255 4.69 -20.18 2.94
N THR A 256 3.84 -21.21 2.85
CA THR A 256 3.74 -22.05 1.65
C THR A 256 2.83 -21.46 0.57
N HIS A 257 2.02 -20.44 0.90
CA HIS A 257 1.05 -19.83 -0.02
C HIS A 257 1.32 -18.34 -0.33
N LEU A 258 2.56 -17.90 -0.19
CA LEU A 258 2.93 -16.48 -0.31
C LEU A 258 2.47 -15.81 -1.62
N LYS A 259 2.41 -16.52 -2.75
CA LYS A 259 1.97 -15.92 -4.02
C LYS A 259 0.50 -15.47 -3.94
N GLY A 260 -0.38 -16.35 -3.44
CA GLY A 260 -1.82 -16.12 -3.45
C GLY A 260 -2.36 -15.68 -4.83
N PRO A 261 -3.58 -15.15 -4.89
CA PRO A 261 -4.17 -14.69 -6.15
C PRO A 261 -3.79 -13.24 -6.51
N TYR A 262 -3.05 -12.53 -5.64
CA TYR A 262 -2.80 -11.09 -5.78
C TYR A 262 -1.34 -10.71 -6.02
N LYS A 263 -0.38 -11.63 -5.84
CA LYS A 263 1.03 -11.36 -6.17
C LYS A 263 1.22 -11.54 -7.67
N ARG A 264 1.50 -10.42 -8.34
CA ARG A 264 1.90 -10.42 -9.75
C ARG A 264 3.39 -10.72 -9.86
N GLU A 265 3.77 -11.34 -10.97
CA GLU A 265 5.18 -11.53 -11.32
C GLU A 265 5.85 -10.17 -11.51
N GLY A 266 7.10 -10.08 -11.08
CA GLY A 266 7.90 -8.87 -11.26
C GLY A 266 8.06 -8.58 -12.75
N ASN A 267 8.02 -7.30 -13.14
CA ASN A 267 8.46 -6.95 -14.48
C ASN A 267 9.94 -7.29 -14.61
N ARG A 268 10.36 -7.70 -15.81
CA ARG A 268 11.78 -7.66 -16.20
C ARG A 268 12.31 -6.25 -15.95
N GLU A 269 13.61 -6.16 -15.66
CA GLU A 269 14.30 -4.89 -15.45
C GLU A 269 14.06 -3.99 -16.67
N PHE A 270 13.25 -2.95 -16.48
CA PHE A 270 12.76 -2.09 -17.53
C PHE A 270 12.58 -0.68 -16.97
N ASN A 271 13.26 0.28 -17.59
CA ASN A 271 13.27 1.68 -17.18
C ASN A 271 12.73 2.58 -18.32
N PRO A 272 11.46 2.99 -18.27
CA PRO A 272 10.89 3.91 -19.26
C PRO A 272 11.15 5.39 -18.95
N PHE A 273 11.82 5.71 -17.84
CA PHE A 273 11.89 7.07 -17.32
C PHE A 273 13.03 7.86 -17.97
N THR A 274 12.82 9.15 -18.20
CA THR A 274 13.90 10.05 -18.60
C THR A 274 14.90 10.23 -17.45
N THR A 275 16.12 10.68 -17.76
CA THR A 275 17.13 10.98 -16.73
C THR A 275 16.63 12.03 -15.73
N GLU A 276 15.87 13.02 -16.18
CA GLU A 276 15.25 14.03 -15.32
C GLU A 276 14.21 13.42 -14.37
N GLU A 277 13.33 12.56 -14.88
CA GLU A 277 12.33 11.85 -14.06
C GLU A 277 13.00 10.95 -13.01
N GLN A 278 14.07 10.25 -13.39
CA GLN A 278 14.88 9.43 -12.49
C GLN A 278 15.55 10.26 -11.39
N LEU A 279 16.08 11.43 -11.74
CA LEU A 279 16.67 12.36 -10.78
C LEU A 279 15.62 12.88 -9.79
N LEU A 280 14.45 13.31 -10.28
CA LEU A 280 13.36 13.78 -9.43
C LEU A 280 12.84 12.70 -8.48
N MET A 281 12.68 11.46 -8.96
CA MET A 281 12.32 10.32 -8.12
C MET A 281 13.39 10.03 -7.06
N THR A 282 14.67 10.06 -7.44
CA THR A 282 15.79 9.85 -6.50
C THR A 282 15.81 10.90 -5.40
N GLN A 283 15.58 12.17 -5.75
CA GLN A 283 15.48 13.26 -4.78
C GLN A 283 14.28 13.09 -3.84
N ALA A 284 13.12 12.69 -4.34
CA ALA A 284 11.95 12.42 -3.49
C ALA A 284 12.19 11.25 -2.53
N VAL A 285 12.80 10.15 -3.01
CA VAL A 285 13.20 9.02 -2.16
C VAL A 285 14.17 9.47 -1.07
N LYS A 286 15.14 10.33 -1.41
CA LYS A 286 16.06 10.90 -0.42
C LYS A 286 15.32 11.69 0.66
N ARG A 287 14.37 12.55 0.29
CA ARG A 287 13.57 13.34 1.25
C ARG A 287 12.71 12.46 2.17
N VAL A 288 12.03 11.46 1.61
CA VAL A 288 11.27 10.48 2.40
C VAL A 288 12.19 9.69 3.33
N ASN A 289 13.35 9.22 2.85
CA ASN A 289 14.30 8.46 3.64
C ASN A 289 14.95 9.28 4.77
N GLN A 290 15.23 10.56 4.53
CA GLN A 290 15.68 11.47 5.58
C GLN A 290 14.61 11.60 6.67
N THR A 291 13.34 11.78 6.29
CA THR A 291 12.23 11.88 7.23
C THR A 291 12.05 10.60 8.04
N VAL A 292 12.07 9.44 7.39
CA VAL A 292 12.00 8.11 8.03
C VAL A 292 13.09 7.95 9.09
N GLN A 293 14.34 8.28 8.76
CA GLN A 293 15.47 8.15 9.67
C GLN A 293 15.42 9.16 10.83
N LEU A 294 15.01 10.40 10.56
CA LEU A 294 14.81 11.42 11.60
C LEU A 294 13.72 11.02 12.59
N LEU A 295 12.71 10.29 12.10
CA LEU A 295 11.69 9.71 12.94
C LEU A 295 12.16 8.43 13.64
N GLY A 296 13.36 7.88 13.39
CA GLY A 296 13.86 6.68 14.08
C GLY A 296 13.42 5.34 13.46
N TYR A 297 12.76 5.36 12.30
CA TYR A 297 12.50 4.12 11.55
C TYR A 297 13.76 3.63 10.82
N GLN A 298 13.79 2.33 10.54
CA GLN A 298 14.79 1.76 9.65
C GLN A 298 14.77 2.45 8.28
N PRO A 299 15.92 2.76 7.66
CA PRO A 299 15.98 3.47 6.39
C PRO A 299 15.25 2.72 5.27
N LEU A 300 14.83 3.43 4.23
CA LEU A 300 14.32 2.84 2.99
C LEU A 300 15.37 1.88 2.40
N PRO A 301 14.96 0.75 1.79
CA PRO A 301 15.86 -0.08 0.99
C PRO A 301 16.47 0.73 -0.16
N HIS A 302 17.59 0.25 -0.70
CA HIS A 302 18.13 0.85 -1.91
C HIS A 302 17.13 0.69 -3.05
N TYR A 303 16.62 1.80 -3.55
CA TYR A 303 15.78 1.85 -4.74
C TYR A 303 16.65 2.15 -5.95
N SER A 304 16.96 1.12 -6.76
CA SER A 304 17.54 1.30 -8.08
C SER A 304 16.52 2.03 -8.97
N ILE A 305 16.70 3.34 -9.09
CA ILE A 305 15.91 4.24 -9.95
C ILE A 305 16.74 4.65 -11.16
N ILE A 306 18.04 4.82 -10.95
CA ILE A 306 19.05 5.06 -11.97
C ILE A 306 19.62 3.70 -12.36
N THR A 307 19.48 3.35 -13.63
CA THR A 307 20.20 2.25 -14.30
C THR A 307 21.10 2.87 -15.34
#